data_AF-A0A2E0Q3P9-F1
#
_entry.id   AF-A0A2E0Q3P9-F1
#
_cell.length_a   1.000
_cell.length_b   1.000
_cell.length_c   1.000
_cell.angle_alpha   90.00
_cell.angle_beta   90.00
_cell.angle_gamma   90.00
#
_symmetry.space_group_name_H-M   'P 1'
#
loop_
_entity.id
_entity.type
_entity.pdbx_description
1 polymer ?
#
loop_
_entity_poly.entity_id
_entity_poly.type
_entity_poly.pdbx_seq_one_letter_code
_entity_poly.pdbx_strand_id
1 'polypeptide(L)'
;GAFAIGLGLGLFSVGTLTETMVRARGEGAGLALGAWGAVQASCAGVAIAIGGGLRDALSQTASAGGLSGALNTPAAGYSGVYIIEIVLLLAALVALGPLVARRRDLGDTQPLARPFGLREFPT
;
A
#
# COMPACT_ATOMS: atom_id res chain seq x y z
N GLY A 1 -12.67 -0.08 12.26
CA GLY A 1 -12.07 0.47 11.02
C GLY A 1 -10.57 0.64 11.14
N ALA A 2 -10.11 1.65 11.89
CA ALA A 2 -8.69 2.01 12.00
C ALA A 2 -7.76 0.84 12.37
N PHE A 3 -8.16 -0.05 13.29
CA PHE A 3 -7.35 -1.23 13.64
C PHE A 3 -7.09 -2.14 12.44
N ALA A 4 -8.13 -2.51 11.68
CA ALA A 4 -7.99 -3.38 10.51
C ALA A 4 -7.18 -2.73 9.40
N ILE A 5 -7.36 -1.41 9.18
CA ILE A 5 -6.59 -0.62 8.22
C ILE A 5 -5.11 -0.58 8.62
N GLY A 6 -4.83 -0.24 9.89
CA GLY A 6 -3.48 -0.20 10.43
C GLY A 6 -2.78 -1.56 10.41
N LEU A 7 -3.52 -2.63 10.73
CA LEU A 7 -3.01 -4.00 10.66
C LEU A 7 -2.65 -4.38 9.21
N GLY A 8 -3.55 -4.12 8.25
CA GLY A 8 -3.31 -4.41 6.84
C GLY A 8 -2.12 -3.62 6.26
N LEU A 9 -2.06 -2.31 6.53
CA LEU A 9 -0.94 -1.46 6.12
C LEU A 9 0.38 -1.90 6.75
N GLY A 10 0.37 -2.26 8.04
CA GLY A 10 1.55 -2.74 8.75
C GLY A 10 2.10 -4.05 8.15
N LEU A 11 1.23 -5.04 7.94
CA LEU A 11 1.60 -6.32 7.33
C LEU A 11 2.13 -6.13 5.90
N PHE A 12 1.50 -5.27 5.10
CA PHE A 12 1.94 -4.96 3.74
C PHE A 12 3.31 -4.26 3.72
N SER A 13 3.51 -3.29 4.60
CA SER A 13 4.77 -2.54 4.72
C SER A 13 5.93 -3.47 5.09
N VAL A 14 5.77 -4.28 6.13
CA VAL A 14 6.80 -5.24 6.58
C VAL A 14 7.05 -6.31 5.52
N GLY A 15 6.00 -6.86 4.89
CA GLY A 15 6.14 -7.86 3.84
C GLY A 15 6.89 -7.33 2.62
N THR A 16 6.56 -6.11 2.18
CA THR A 16 7.25 -5.46 1.05
C THR A 16 8.71 -5.18 1.38
N LEU A 17 9.01 -4.66 2.57
CA LEU A 17 10.39 -4.44 3.00
C LEU A 17 11.18 -5.76 3.03
N THR A 18 10.61 -6.81 3.62
CA THR A 18 11.23 -8.13 3.66
C THR A 18 11.57 -8.65 2.27
N GLU A 19 10.63 -8.53 1.33
CA GLU A 19 10.82 -8.91 -0.07
C GLU A 19 11.91 -8.07 -0.78
N THR A 20 11.96 -6.76 -0.51
CA THR A 20 13.03 -5.91 -1.06
C THR A 20 14.40 -6.32 -0.52
N MET A 21 14.51 -6.68 0.75
CA MET A 21 15.76 -7.13 1.37
C MET A 21 16.20 -8.49 0.83
N VAL A 22 15.26 -9.42 0.60
CA VAL A 22 15.57 -10.73 -0.03
C VAL A 22 16.11 -10.53 -1.45
N ARG A 23 15.60 -9.54 -2.18
CA ARG A 23 16.01 -9.24 -3.55
C ARG A 23 17.31 -8.43 -3.64
N ALA A 24 17.58 -7.55 -2.68
CA ALA A 24 18.81 -6.76 -2.59
C ALA A 24 19.87 -7.50 -1.74
N ARG A 25 20.57 -8.47 -2.32
CA ARG A 25 21.68 -9.17 -1.64
C ARG A 25 22.95 -8.32 -1.59
N GLY A 26 23.69 -8.40 -0.48
CA GLY A 26 25.02 -7.79 -0.34
C GLY A 26 24.99 -6.27 -0.10
N GLU A 27 25.92 -5.53 -0.71
CA GLU A 27 26.14 -4.09 -0.47
C GLU A 27 24.97 -3.19 -0.91
N GLY A 28 24.01 -3.71 -1.69
CA GLY A 28 22.84 -2.98 -2.20
C GLY A 28 21.68 -2.81 -1.20
N ALA A 29 21.74 -3.45 -0.02
CA ALA A 29 20.63 -3.44 0.94
C ALA A 29 20.31 -2.03 1.48
N GLY A 30 21.34 -1.22 1.75
CA GLY A 30 21.16 0.17 2.22
C GLY A 30 20.53 1.07 1.17
N LEU A 31 20.92 0.93 -0.11
CA LEU A 31 20.30 1.64 -1.23
C LEU A 31 18.84 1.20 -1.45
N ALA A 32 18.55 -0.09 -1.30
CA ALA A 32 17.19 -0.61 -1.39
C ALA A 32 16.28 -0.08 -0.27
N LEU A 33 16.77 -0.02 0.98
CA LEU A 33 16.07 0.62 2.10
C LEU A 33 15.82 2.11 1.83
N GLY A 34 16.84 2.82 1.35
CA GLY A 34 16.73 4.23 0.99
C GLY A 34 15.68 4.49 -0.10
N ALA A 35 15.70 3.70 -1.16
CA ALA A 35 14.72 3.80 -2.25
C ALA A 35 13.30 3.46 -1.78
N TRP A 36 13.13 2.41 -0.98
CA TRP A 36 11.84 2.03 -0.40
C TRP A 36 11.24 3.16 0.45
N GLY A 37 12.04 3.74 1.36
CA GLY A 37 11.61 4.85 2.20
C GLY A 37 11.32 6.14 1.43
N ALA A 38 12.15 6.48 0.42
CA ALA A 38 11.96 7.67 -0.40
C ALA A 38 10.65 7.64 -1.20
N VAL A 39 10.30 6.48 -1.79
CA VAL A 39 9.03 6.30 -2.49
C VAL A 39 7.85 6.45 -1.53
N GLN A 40 7.92 5.84 -0.34
CA GLN A 40 6.85 5.95 0.65
C GLN A 40 6.64 7.40 1.10
N ALA A 41 7.71 8.12 1.41
CA ALA A 41 7.64 9.53 1.80
C ALA A 41 7.05 10.42 0.69
N SER A 42 7.47 10.18 -0.55
CA SER A 42 6.99 10.93 -1.73
C SER A 42 5.50 10.68 -1.98
N CYS A 43 5.09 9.41 -2.00
CA CYS A 43 3.69 9.03 -2.18
C CYS A 43 2.81 9.55 -1.04
N ALA A 44 3.28 9.49 0.21
CA ALA A 44 2.55 10.03 1.35
C ALA A 44 2.36 11.55 1.24
N GLY A 45 3.42 12.29 0.90
CA GLY A 45 3.36 13.74 0.70
C GLY A 45 2.39 14.15 -0.41
N VAL A 46 2.47 13.48 -1.57
CA VAL A 46 1.55 13.71 -2.69
C VAL A 46 0.10 13.40 -2.30
N ALA A 47 -0.13 12.28 -1.60
CA ALA A 47 -1.46 11.89 -1.15
C ALA A 47 -2.05 12.93 -0.17
N ILE A 48 -1.24 13.45 0.76
CA ILE A 48 -1.66 14.50 1.70
C ILE A 48 -1.98 15.79 0.95
N ALA A 49 -1.14 16.21 0.00
CA ALA A 49 -1.36 17.43 -0.77
C ALA A 49 -2.66 17.36 -1.59
N ILE A 50 -2.88 16.25 -2.31
CA ILE A 50 -4.09 16.05 -3.13
C ILE A 50 -5.32 15.91 -2.23
N GLY A 51 -5.25 15.11 -1.16
CA GLY A 51 -6.35 14.89 -0.24
C GLY A 51 -6.77 16.17 0.48
N GLY A 52 -5.80 16.99 0.91
CA GLY A 52 -6.03 18.31 1.50
C GLY A 52 -6.69 19.26 0.51
N GLY A 53 -6.11 19.42 -0.70
CA GLY A 53 -6.65 20.32 -1.71
C GLY A 53 -8.07 19.94 -2.16
N LEU A 54 -8.36 18.65 -2.28
CA LEU A 54 -9.71 18.18 -2.62
C LEU A 54 -10.70 18.44 -1.48
N ARG A 55 -10.31 18.18 -0.23
CA ARG A 55 -11.15 18.49 0.94
C ARG A 55 -11.49 19.98 0.96
N ASP A 56 -10.51 20.84 0.74
CA ASP A 56 -10.69 22.29 0.73
C ASP A 56 -11.60 22.75 -0.42
N ALA A 57 -11.48 22.15 -1.61
CA ALA A 57 -12.37 22.43 -2.74
C ALA A 57 -13.82 22.02 -2.45
N LEU A 58 -14.03 20.82 -1.89
CA LEU A 58 -15.36 20.34 -1.52
C LEU A 58 -15.98 21.20 -0.41
N SER A 59 -15.20 21.57 0.61
CA SER A 59 -15.64 22.47 1.68
C SER A 59 -16.04 23.85 1.15
N GLN A 60 -15.30 24.41 0.19
CA GLN A 60 -15.65 25.69 -0.45
C GLN A 60 -16.94 25.59 -1.29
N THR A 61 -17.14 24.51 -2.04
CA THR A 61 -18.39 24.32 -2.81
C THR A 61 -19.61 24.10 -1.92
N ALA A 62 -19.43 23.46 -0.75
CA ALA A 62 -20.49 23.28 0.23
C ALA A 62 -20.88 24.60 0.92
N SER A 63 -19.92 25.47 1.23
CA SER A 63 -20.20 26.78 1.85
C SER A 63 -20.81 27.80 0.88
N ALA A 64 -20.61 27.64 -0.44
CA ALA A 64 -21.16 28.51 -1.48
C ALA A 64 -22.66 28.31 -1.78
N GLY A 65 -23.38 27.47 -1.03
CA GLY A 65 -24.85 27.33 -1.13
C GLY A 65 -25.39 26.51 -2.31
N GLY A 66 -24.52 25.78 -3.03
CA GLY A 66 -24.92 24.97 -4.20
C GLY A 66 -25.64 23.65 -3.88
N LEU A 67 -25.74 23.25 -2.61
CA LEU A 67 -26.28 21.96 -2.17
C LEU A 67 -27.65 22.17 -1.50
N SER A 68 -28.75 21.98 -2.24
CA SER A 68 -30.10 22.30 -1.75
C SER A 68 -30.57 21.41 -0.57
N GLY A 69 -31.18 22.04 0.43
CA GLY A 69 -32.34 21.53 1.21
C GLY A 69 -32.16 20.39 2.22
N ALA A 70 -31.29 19.40 1.98
CA ALA A 70 -31.08 18.26 2.91
C ALA A 70 -29.60 17.87 3.06
N LEU A 71 -28.76 18.31 2.13
CA LEU A 71 -27.31 18.13 2.13
C LEU A 71 -26.58 19.33 2.75
N ASN A 72 -27.29 20.36 3.24
CA ASN A 72 -26.67 21.52 3.88
C ASN A 72 -26.41 21.26 5.38
N THR A 73 -25.80 20.13 5.69
CA THR A 73 -25.32 19.80 7.04
C THR A 73 -23.80 19.65 6.98
N PRO A 74 -23.05 19.97 8.06
CA PRO A 74 -21.60 19.78 8.08
C PRO A 74 -21.16 18.35 7.70
N ALA A 75 -22.03 17.36 7.90
CA ALA A 75 -21.82 15.96 7.55
C ALA A 75 -21.78 15.69 6.03
N ALA A 76 -22.42 16.50 5.19
CA ALA A 76 -22.46 16.27 3.75
C ALA A 76 -21.10 16.53 3.06
N GLY A 77 -20.34 17.52 3.53
CA GLY A 77 -18.98 17.77 3.03
C GLY A 77 -18.01 16.60 3.29
N TYR A 78 -18.20 15.90 4.40
CA TYR A 78 -17.41 14.70 4.74
C TYR A 78 -17.79 13.47 3.90
N SER A 79 -19.03 13.39 3.41
CA SER A 79 -19.49 12.24 2.61
C SER A 79 -18.73 12.11 1.29
N GLY A 80 -18.42 13.22 0.63
CA GLY A 80 -17.64 13.22 -0.62
C GLY A 80 -16.19 12.76 -0.42
N VAL A 81 -15.56 13.16 0.69
CA VAL A 81 -14.23 12.70 1.07
C VAL A 81 -14.25 11.20 1.39
N TYR A 82 -15.28 10.71 2.07
CA TYR A 82 -15.42 9.28 2.37
C TYR A 82 -15.55 8.43 1.12
N ILE A 83 -16.38 8.86 0.15
CA ILE A 83 -16.55 8.14 -1.11
C ILE A 83 -15.24 8.09 -1.88
N ILE A 84 -14.50 9.20 -1.96
CA ILE A 84 -13.23 9.19 -2.69
C ILE A 84 -12.19 8.32 -2.00
N GLU A 85 -12.14 8.31 -0.68
CA GLU A 85 -11.24 7.45 0.09
C GLU A 85 -11.57 5.96 -0.16
N ILE A 86 -12.86 5.59 -0.17
CA ILE A 86 -13.29 4.23 -0.51
C ILE A 86 -12.88 3.84 -1.95
N VAL A 87 -13.09 4.74 -2.92
CA VAL A 87 -12.70 4.49 -4.32
C VAL A 87 -11.18 4.32 -4.45
N LEU A 88 -10.38 5.11 -3.74
CA LEU A 88 -8.91 5.00 -3.73
C LEU A 88 -8.44 3.70 -3.08
N LEU A 89 -9.09 3.25 -2.00
CA LEU A 89 -8.81 1.95 -1.38
C LEU A 89 -9.12 0.80 -2.33
N LEU A 90 -10.24 0.86 -3.05
CA LEU A 90 -10.58 -0.14 -4.07
C LEU A 90 -9.59 -0.12 -5.24
N ALA A 91 -9.20 1.07 -5.72
CA ALA A 91 -8.20 1.20 -6.78
C ALA A 91 -6.83 0.61 -6.37
N ALA A 92 -6.41 0.85 -5.13
CA ALA A 92 -5.20 0.24 -4.56
C ALA A 92 -5.30 -1.29 -4.52
N LEU A 93 -6.47 -1.84 -4.16
CA LEU A 93 -6.70 -3.28 -4.17
C LEU A 93 -6.65 -3.88 -5.57
N VAL A 94 -7.22 -3.20 -6.57
CA VAL A 94 -7.15 -3.60 -7.99
C VAL A 94 -5.70 -3.60 -8.49
N ALA A 95 -4.91 -2.60 -8.12
CA ALA A 95 -3.48 -2.55 -8.47
C ALA A 95 -2.66 -3.67 -7.80
N LEU A 96 -3.00 -4.04 -6.56
CA LEU A 96 -2.37 -5.13 -5.82
C LEU A 96 -2.73 -6.52 -6.35
N GLY A 97 -3.93 -6.69 -6.90
CA GLY A 97 -4.42 -7.96 -7.46
C GLY A 97 -3.43 -8.68 -8.39
N PRO A 98 -2.98 -8.08 -9.50
CA PRO A 98 -2.03 -8.71 -10.43
C PRO A 98 -0.64 -8.91 -9.82
N LEU A 99 -0.21 -8.06 -8.88
CA LEU A 99 1.09 -8.18 -8.20
C LEU A 99 1.16 -9.43 -7.30
N VAL A 100 0.04 -9.78 -6.67
CA VAL A 100 -0.07 -11.01 -5.85
C VAL A 100 -0.30 -12.23 -6.74
N ALA A 101 -1.11 -12.11 -7.80
CA ALA A 101 -1.39 -13.21 -8.73
C ALA A 101 -0.11 -13.72 -9.43
N ARG A 102 0.74 -12.81 -9.92
CA ARG A 102 1.97 -13.17 -10.66
C ARG A 102 3.01 -13.91 -9.82
N ARG A 103 2.92 -13.87 -8.48
CA ARG A 103 3.80 -14.62 -7.58
C ARG A 103 3.36 -16.07 -7.38
N ARG A 104 2.08 -16.41 -7.62
CA ARG A 104 1.61 -17.80 -7.54
C ARG A 104 2.13 -18.64 -8.72
N ASP A 105 2.34 -18.02 -9.88
CA ASP A 105 2.83 -18.73 -11.08
C ASP A 105 4.34 -19.04 -11.05
N LEU A 106 5.10 -18.46 -10.12
CA LEU A 106 6.53 -18.74 -9.94
C LEU A 106 6.81 -19.87 -8.92
N GLY A 107 5.76 -20.60 -8.50
CA GLY A 107 5.79 -21.57 -7.43
C GLY A 107 6.02 -23.04 -7.82
N ASP A 108 6.34 -23.37 -9.07
CA ASP A 108 6.51 -24.78 -9.50
C ASP A 108 7.97 -25.18 -9.80
N THR A 109 8.95 -24.50 -9.18
CA THR A 109 10.34 -24.99 -9.18
C THR A 109 11.09 -24.52 -7.93
N GLN A 110 10.67 -24.97 -6.76
CA GLN A 110 11.69 -25.35 -5.78
C GLN A 110 12.32 -26.64 -6.28
N PRO A 111 13.62 -26.71 -6.59
CA PRO A 111 14.30 -27.98 -6.55
C PRO A 111 14.15 -28.45 -5.10
N LEU A 112 13.36 -29.52 -4.92
CA LEU A 112 13.33 -30.31 -3.70
C LEU A 112 14.71 -30.26 -3.06
N ALA A 113 14.74 -29.79 -1.82
CA ALA A 113 15.90 -29.85 -0.95
C ALA A 113 16.71 -31.10 -1.29
N ARG A 114 17.90 -30.92 -1.87
CA ARG A 114 18.85 -32.02 -2.06
C ARG A 114 18.91 -32.72 -0.71
N PRO A 115 18.67 -34.05 -0.65
CA PRO A 115 18.73 -34.75 0.61
C PRO A 115 20.07 -34.43 1.26
N PHE A 116 20.01 -33.96 2.51
CA PHE A 116 21.16 -33.58 3.31
C PHE A 116 22.26 -34.64 3.16
N GLY A 117 23.44 -34.18 2.75
CA GLY A 117 24.61 -34.99 2.44
C GLY A 117 25.20 -35.68 3.66
N LEU A 118 24.51 -36.67 4.22
CA LEU A 118 25.03 -37.61 5.22
C LEU A 118 26.07 -38.58 4.63
N ARG A 119 26.59 -38.31 3.42
CA ARG A 119 27.64 -39.08 2.74
C ARG A 119 29.02 -38.41 2.77
N GLU A 120 29.18 -37.33 3.53
CA GLU A 120 30.46 -36.63 3.67
C GLU A 120 31.24 -37.03 4.94
N PHE A 121 30.85 -38.11 5.64
CA PHE A 121 31.67 -38.67 6.72
C PHE A 121 32.77 -39.59 6.16
N PRO A 122 34.07 -39.22 6.30
CA PRO A 122 35.16 -40.12 5.97
C PRO A 122 35.21 -41.27 6.99
N THR A 123 35.30 -42.50 6.49
CA THR A 123 35.83 -43.66 7.23
C THR A 123 37.34 -43.64 7.21
#